data_AF-A0A931E7Y3-F1
#
_entry.id   AF-A0A931E7Y3-F1
#
_cell.length_a   1.000
_cell.length_b   1.000
_cell.length_c   1.000
_cell.angle_alpha   90.00
_cell.angle_beta   90.00
_cell.angle_gamma   90.00
#
_symmetry.space_group_name_H-M   'P 1'
#
loop_
_entity.id
_entity.type
_entity.pdbx_description
1 polymer ?
#
loop_
_entity_poly.entity_id
_entity_poly.type
_entity_poly.pdbx_seq_one_letter_code
_entity_poly.pdbx_strand_id
1 'polypeptide(L)'
;MKKQNYTNHRRYYPPHHFILLPLLFLSLIYGIYRSFVEPESTPWILFSVIVFFQLYTVIMLRQHYALGNQNRILRAEFSLRYFELYGERSEPVLEKLSFNQVAALRFAPDNEFKELLHHTLQDNLSGDQIKRKITNWRADHHRV
;
A
#
# COMPACT_ATOMS: atom_id res chain seq x y z
N MET A 1 18.49 -3.27 -10.68
CA MET A 1 17.37 -3.72 -9.81
C MET A 1 16.72 -4.94 -10.47
N LYS A 2 16.18 -5.91 -9.72
CA LYS A 2 15.46 -7.06 -10.32
C LYS A 2 14.21 -6.55 -11.06
N LYS A 3 13.89 -7.16 -12.21
CA LYS A 3 12.66 -6.86 -12.97
C LYS A 3 11.45 -7.13 -12.07
N GLN A 4 10.55 -6.15 -11.96
CA GLN A 4 9.33 -6.32 -11.16
C GLN A 4 8.29 -7.16 -11.92
N ASN A 5 7.48 -7.92 -11.17
CA ASN A 5 6.36 -8.70 -11.64
C ASN A 5 5.34 -8.90 -10.50
N TYR A 6 4.29 -9.69 -10.75
CA TYR A 6 3.26 -10.00 -9.76
C TYR A 6 3.81 -10.51 -8.42
N THR A 7 4.87 -11.32 -8.41
CA THR A 7 5.37 -11.93 -7.17
C THR A 7 6.24 -11.01 -6.33
N ASN A 8 6.91 -10.02 -6.94
CA ASN A 8 7.92 -9.19 -6.26
C ASN A 8 7.64 -7.68 -6.28
N HIS A 9 6.44 -7.24 -6.71
CA HIS A 9 6.05 -5.82 -6.74
C HIS A 9 5.87 -5.18 -5.36
N ARG A 10 5.79 -5.96 -4.28
CA ARG A 10 5.65 -5.45 -2.91
C ARG A 10 7.02 -5.05 -2.37
N ARG A 11 7.13 -3.82 -1.84
CA ARG A 11 8.35 -3.29 -1.26
C ARG A 11 8.26 -3.29 0.26
N TYR A 12 9.30 -3.79 0.92
CA TYR A 12 9.49 -3.68 2.36
C TYR A 12 10.68 -2.77 2.63
N TYR A 13 10.59 -1.97 3.70
CA TYR A 13 11.71 -1.20 4.23
C TYR A 13 12.26 -1.92 5.46
N PRO A 14 13.42 -2.61 5.36
CA PRO A 14 13.86 -3.54 6.40
C PRO A 14 14.03 -2.95 7.79
N PRO A 15 14.64 -1.76 7.98
CA PRO A 15 14.78 -1.15 9.31
C PRO A 15 13.43 -0.94 10.00
N HIS A 16 12.38 -0.64 9.24
CA HIS A 16 11.04 -0.47 9.80
C HIS A 16 10.34 -1.81 10.04
N HIS A 17 10.25 -2.66 9.01
CA HIS A 17 9.38 -3.84 9.03
C HIS A 17 9.96 -5.04 9.79
N PHE A 18 11.28 -5.19 9.79
CA PHE A 18 11.96 -6.36 10.35
C PHE A 18 12.81 -6.05 11.58
N ILE A 19 12.98 -4.77 11.93
CA ILE A 19 13.74 -4.35 13.12
C ILE A 19 12.84 -3.55 14.07
N LEU A 20 12.42 -2.34 13.69
CA LEU A 20 11.68 -1.43 14.57
C LEU A 20 10.33 -1.99 15.03
N LEU A 21 9.49 -2.46 14.09
CA LEU A 21 8.17 -3.00 14.43
C LEU A 21 8.23 -4.23 15.35
N PRO A 22 9.03 -5.28 15.05
CA PRO A 22 9.21 -6.40 15.96
C PRO A 22 9.77 -5.99 17.33
N LEU A 23 10.75 -5.07 17.36
CA LEU A 23 11.35 -4.60 18.60
C LEU A 23 10.31 -3.92 19.51
N LEU A 24 9.53 -2.97 18.97
CA LEU A 24 8.48 -2.29 19.73
C LEU A 24 7.38 -3.25 20.19
N PHE A 25 7.00 -4.21 19.33
CA PHE A 25 5.99 -5.21 19.68
C PHE A 25 6.45 -6.13 20.81
N LEU A 26 7.68 -6.65 20.74
CA LEU A 26 8.26 -7.47 21.81
C LEU A 26 8.46 -6.67 23.09
N SER A 27 8.86 -5.40 22.98
CA SER A 27 9.00 -4.49 24.13
C SER A 27 7.66 -4.27 24.82
N LEU A 28 6.58 -4.11 24.06
CA LEU A 28 5.23 -3.98 24.61
C LEU A 28 4.80 -5.24 25.36
N ILE A 29 4.98 -6.42 24.75
CA ILE A 29 4.68 -7.71 25.40
C ILE A 29 5.48 -7.85 26.70
N TYR A 30 6.77 -7.52 26.66
CA TYR A 30 7.65 -7.61 27.82
C TYR A 30 7.23 -6.67 28.95
N GLY A 31 6.90 -5.42 28.62
CA GLY A 31 6.39 -4.45 29.59
C GLY A 31 5.10 -4.91 30.26
N ILE A 32 4.16 -5.42 29.47
CA ILE A 32 2.89 -5.96 29.97
C ILE A 32 3.17 -7.16 30.89
N TYR A 33 4.00 -8.12 30.46
CA TYR A 33 4.36 -9.27 31.26
C TYR A 33 4.96 -8.88 32.62
N ARG A 34 5.94 -7.96 32.63
CA ARG A 34 6.58 -7.49 33.88
C ARG A 34 5.59 -6.79 34.82
N SER A 35 4.58 -6.10 34.29
CA SER A 35 3.54 -5.47 35.11
C SER A 35 2.70 -6.46 35.93
N PHE A 36 2.66 -7.74 35.53
CA PHE A 36 1.95 -8.80 36.26
C PHE A 36 2.86 -9.59 37.22
N VAL A 37 4.17 -9.57 37.01
CA VAL A 37 5.14 -10.37 37.79
C VAL A 37 5.77 -9.56 38.92
N GLU A 38 5.99 -8.26 38.69
CA GLU A 38 6.68 -7.42 39.66
C GLU A 38 5.72 -6.88 40.74
N PRO A 39 6.14 -6.84 42.02
CA PRO A 39 5.36 -6.22 43.08
C PRO A 39 5.08 -4.73 42.81
N GLU A 40 6.07 -4.02 42.24
CA GLU A 40 5.92 -2.64 41.80
C GLU A 40 5.65 -2.57 40.29
N SER A 41 4.37 -2.56 39.93
CA SER A 41 3.93 -2.59 38.53
C SER A 41 3.92 -1.21 37.85
N THR A 42 3.87 -0.11 38.60
CA THR A 42 3.73 1.25 38.06
C THR A 42 4.77 1.61 36.97
N PRO A 43 6.09 1.34 37.14
CA PRO A 43 7.07 1.65 36.10
C PRO A 43 6.82 0.86 34.81
N TRP A 44 6.40 -0.40 34.93
CA TRP A 44 6.13 -1.28 33.79
C TRP A 44 4.85 -0.93 33.05
N ILE A 45 3.82 -0.46 33.77
CA ILE A 45 2.60 0.10 33.17
C ILE A 45 2.94 1.35 32.38
N LEU A 46 3.67 2.31 32.97
CA LEU A 46 4.08 3.54 32.29
C LEU A 46 4.94 3.25 31.06
N PHE A 47 5.92 2.34 31.18
CA PHE A 47 6.72 1.87 30.06
C PHE A 47 5.85 1.30 28.93
N SER A 48 4.90 0.42 29.26
CA SER A 48 4.00 -0.19 28.27
C SER A 48 3.13 0.84 27.55
N VAL A 49 2.60 1.83 28.28
CA VAL A 49 1.81 2.93 27.70
C VAL A 49 2.64 3.76 26.72
N ILE A 50 3.89 4.10 27.09
CA ILE A 50 4.79 4.85 26.20
C ILE A 50 5.11 4.04 24.94
N VAL A 51 5.49 2.77 25.09
CA VAL A 51 5.80 1.89 23.94
C VAL A 51 4.57 1.68 23.06
N PHE A 52 3.37 1.57 23.64
CA PHE A 52 2.12 1.49 22.90
C PHE A 52 1.92 2.74 22.02
N PHE A 53 2.08 3.95 22.57
CA PHE A 53 1.96 5.17 21.78
C PHE A 53 3.04 5.28 20.70
N GLN A 54 4.27 4.86 20.99
CA GLN A 54 5.33 4.80 19.97
C GLN A 54 4.95 3.84 18.82
N LEU A 55 4.50 2.63 19.15
CA LEU A 55 4.06 1.64 18.17
C LEU A 55 2.89 2.15 17.33
N TYR A 56 1.89 2.74 17.99
CA TYR A 56 0.74 3.35 17.34
C TYR A 56 1.16 4.45 16.35
N THR A 57 2.00 5.39 16.80
CA THR A 57 2.45 6.50 15.94
C THR A 57 3.28 6.01 14.76
N VAL A 58 4.19 5.04 14.95
CA VAL A 58 5.00 4.47 13.86
C VAL A 58 4.11 3.84 12.79
N ILE A 59 3.02 3.17 13.17
CA ILE A 59 2.06 2.57 12.22
C ILE A 59 1.23 3.66 11.52
N MET A 60 0.70 4.63 12.28
CA MET A 60 -0.29 5.59 11.77
C MET A 60 0.31 6.70 10.91
N LEU A 61 1.51 7.19 11.24
CA LEU A 61 2.10 8.34 10.55
C LEU A 61 2.34 8.06 9.06
N ARG A 62 2.75 6.83 8.74
CA ARG A 62 2.90 6.38 7.34
C ARG A 62 1.54 6.24 6.65
N GLN A 63 0.57 5.65 7.33
CA GLN A 63 -0.70 5.27 6.70
C GLN A 63 -1.55 6.47 6.29
N HIS A 64 -1.60 7.54 7.09
CA HIS A 64 -2.54 8.62 6.80
C HIS A 64 -2.05 9.55 5.68
N TYR A 65 -0.82 10.07 5.78
CA TYR A 65 -0.34 11.09 4.84
C TYR A 65 0.12 10.49 3.51
N ALA A 66 0.92 9.43 3.56
CA ALA A 66 1.53 8.88 2.35
C ALA A 66 0.51 8.15 1.46
N LEU A 67 -0.41 7.36 2.05
CA LEU A 67 -1.42 6.65 1.28
C LEU A 67 -2.43 7.62 0.66
N GLY A 68 -2.87 8.64 1.41
CA GLY A 68 -3.78 9.66 0.88
C GLY A 68 -3.20 10.38 -0.34
N ASN A 69 -1.93 10.82 -0.24
CA ASN A 69 -1.25 11.47 -1.35
C ASN A 69 -1.02 10.51 -2.53
N GLN A 70 -0.58 9.28 -2.26
CA GLN A 70 -0.41 8.25 -3.29
C GLN A 70 -1.71 7.96 -4.04
N ASN A 71 -2.84 7.91 -3.33
CA ASN A 71 -4.14 7.65 -3.95
C ASN A 71 -4.55 8.77 -4.91
N ARG A 72 -4.26 10.03 -4.55
CA ARG A 72 -4.51 11.20 -5.40
C ARG A 72 -3.61 11.20 -6.63
N ILE A 73 -2.32 10.95 -6.45
CA ILE A 73 -1.35 10.84 -7.54
C ILE A 73 -1.75 9.75 -8.52
N LEU A 74 -2.11 8.56 -8.04
CA LEU A 74 -2.51 7.45 -8.92
C LEU A 74 -3.79 7.75 -9.72
N ARG A 75 -4.76 8.48 -9.15
CA ARG A 75 -5.92 8.96 -9.91
C ARG A 75 -5.51 9.97 -10.96
N ALA A 76 -4.63 10.92 -10.63
CA ALA A 76 -4.13 11.92 -11.59
C ALA A 76 -3.32 11.28 -12.73
N GLU A 77 -2.43 10.34 -12.42
CA GLU A 77 -1.69 9.55 -13.42
C GLU A 77 -2.63 8.78 -14.33
N PHE A 78 -3.66 8.13 -13.77
CA PHE A 78 -4.67 7.45 -14.57
C PHE A 78 -5.42 8.43 -15.48
N SER A 79 -5.88 9.56 -14.95
CA SER A 79 -6.62 10.57 -15.70
C SER A 79 -5.82 11.14 -16.86
N LEU A 80 -4.55 11.49 -16.61
CA LEU A 80 -3.63 11.97 -17.65
C LEU A 80 -3.42 10.91 -18.72
N ARG A 81 -3.08 9.68 -18.31
CA ARG A 81 -2.84 8.57 -19.23
C ARG A 81 -4.08 8.23 -20.07
N TYR A 82 -5.25 8.22 -19.44
CA TYR A 82 -6.52 7.98 -20.13
C TYR A 82 -6.76 9.07 -21.19
N PHE A 83 -6.56 10.33 -20.83
CA PHE A 83 -6.68 11.44 -21.76
C PHE A 83 -5.68 11.34 -22.93
N GLU A 84 -4.42 10.99 -22.68
CA GLU A 84 -3.41 10.79 -23.73
C GLU A 84 -3.77 9.65 -24.69
N LEU A 85 -4.37 8.57 -24.19
CA LEU A 85 -4.68 7.36 -24.99
C LEU A 85 -6.03 7.40 -25.70
N TYR A 86 -7.01 8.15 -25.17
CA TYR A 86 -8.39 8.19 -25.67
C TYR A 86 -8.83 9.57 -26.16
N GLY A 87 -8.14 10.65 -25.78
CA GLY A 87 -8.52 12.02 -26.12
C GLY A 87 -9.75 12.53 -25.34
N GLU A 88 -10.18 11.82 -24.30
CA GLU A 88 -11.41 12.08 -23.57
C GLU A 88 -11.17 12.20 -22.06
N ARG A 89 -12.14 12.80 -21.37
CA ARG A 89 -12.15 12.91 -19.91
C ARG A 89 -12.31 11.52 -19.27
N SER A 90 -11.52 11.27 -18.23
CA SER A 90 -11.46 9.97 -17.53
C SER A 90 -12.58 9.76 -16.51
N GLU A 91 -13.24 10.84 -16.09
CA GLU A 91 -14.19 10.88 -14.97
C GLU A 91 -15.30 9.81 -15.08
N PRO A 92 -15.97 9.63 -16.24
CA PRO A 92 -17.03 8.61 -16.38
C PRO A 92 -16.53 7.17 -16.21
N VAL A 93 -15.25 6.93 -16.49
CA VAL A 93 -14.60 5.63 -16.31
C VAL A 93 -14.11 5.48 -14.88
N LEU A 94 -13.51 6.53 -14.33
CA LEU A 94 -12.90 6.53 -13.00
C LEU A 94 -13.96 6.35 -11.90
N GLU A 95 -15.19 6.84 -12.10
CA GLU A 95 -16.34 6.60 -11.22
C GLU A 95 -16.78 5.13 -11.16
N LYS A 96 -16.54 4.36 -12.24
CA LYS A 96 -16.87 2.93 -12.31
C LYS A 96 -15.79 2.03 -11.72
N LEU A 97 -14.61 2.59 -11.44
CA LEU A 97 -13.46 1.85 -10.95
C LEU A 97 -13.24 2.07 -9.46
N SER A 98 -13.03 0.97 -8.74
CA SER A 98 -12.44 1.01 -7.40
C SER A 98 -11.00 1.50 -7.46
N PHE A 99 -10.53 2.11 -6.36
CA PHE A 99 -9.13 2.54 -6.26
C PHE A 99 -8.13 1.39 -6.49
N ASN A 100 -8.46 0.17 -6.03
CA ASN A 100 -7.60 -0.99 -6.20
C ASN A 100 -7.45 -1.39 -7.68
N GLN A 101 -8.49 -1.21 -8.49
CA GLN A 101 -8.43 -1.44 -9.94
C GLN A 101 -7.55 -0.38 -10.62
N VAL A 102 -7.75 0.91 -10.31
CA VAL A 102 -6.91 2.01 -10.80
C VAL A 102 -5.43 1.78 -10.45
N ALA A 103 -5.15 1.42 -9.19
CA ALA A 103 -3.79 1.14 -8.72
C ALA A 103 -3.18 -0.14 -9.33
N ALA A 104 -3.99 -1.07 -9.84
CA ALA A 104 -3.51 -2.25 -10.55
C ALA A 104 -3.16 -1.93 -12.01
N LEU A 105 -4.01 -1.18 -12.70
CA LEU A 105 -3.84 -0.82 -14.12
C LEU A 105 -2.57 -0.02 -14.42
N ARG A 106 -1.99 0.67 -13.42
CA ARG A 106 -0.71 1.37 -13.56
C ARG A 106 0.46 0.46 -13.99
N PHE A 107 0.40 -0.82 -13.64
CA PHE A 107 1.43 -1.79 -13.96
C PHE A 107 1.34 -2.31 -15.40
N ALA A 108 0.22 -2.04 -16.09
CA ALA A 108 0.05 -2.39 -17.49
C ALA A 108 0.69 -1.30 -18.39
N PRO A 109 1.47 -1.65 -19.42
CA PRO A 109 1.93 -0.75 -20.47
C PRO A 109 0.78 -0.34 -21.40
N ASP A 110 0.98 0.68 -22.23
CA ASP A 110 -0.12 1.31 -22.99
C ASP A 110 -0.79 0.37 -23.98
N ASN A 111 -0.04 -0.57 -24.54
CA ASN A 111 -0.54 -1.62 -25.42
C ASN A 111 -1.51 -2.59 -24.70
N GLU A 112 -1.30 -2.88 -23.41
CA GLU A 112 -2.16 -3.77 -22.62
C GLU A 112 -3.24 -3.01 -21.83
N PHE A 113 -3.04 -1.72 -21.58
CA PHE A 113 -3.93 -0.92 -20.73
C PHE A 113 -5.35 -0.86 -21.25
N LYS A 114 -5.54 -0.65 -22.56
CA LYS A 114 -6.88 -0.51 -23.15
C LYS A 114 -7.71 -1.79 -23.00
N GLU A 115 -7.09 -2.93 -23.29
CA GLU A 115 -7.71 -4.26 -23.19
C GLU A 115 -8.03 -4.60 -21.72
N LEU A 116 -7.07 -4.40 -20.80
CA LEU A 116 -7.28 -4.66 -19.38
C LEU A 116 -8.34 -3.75 -18.77
N LEU A 117 -8.40 -2.47 -19.18
CA LEU A 117 -9.42 -1.54 -18.74
C LEU A 117 -10.81 -1.99 -19.21
N HIS A 118 -10.93 -2.41 -20.47
CA HIS A 118 -12.18 -2.93 -21.02
C HIS A 118 -12.69 -4.14 -20.24
N HIS A 119 -11.85 -5.15 -20.03
CA HIS A 119 -12.18 -6.31 -19.22
C HIS A 119 -12.48 -5.95 -17.76
N THR A 120 -11.79 -4.97 -17.20
CA THR A 120 -12.07 -4.52 -15.83
C THR A 120 -13.48 -3.94 -15.71
N LEU A 121 -13.91 -3.16 -16.71
CA LEU A 121 -15.25 -2.54 -16.73
C LEU A 121 -16.36 -3.55 -17.03
N GLN A 122 -16.10 -4.55 -17.88
CA GLN A 122 -17.09 -5.57 -18.25
C GLN A 122 -17.20 -6.70 -17.22
N ASP A 123 -16.07 -7.27 -16.82
CA ASP A 123 -16.00 -8.47 -15.98
C ASP A 123 -15.86 -8.14 -14.49
N ASN A 124 -15.83 -6.84 -14.13
CA ASN A 124 -15.60 -6.33 -12.78
C ASN A 124 -14.37 -6.96 -12.10
N LEU A 125 -13.25 -7.02 -12.83
CA LEU A 125 -12.02 -7.64 -12.35
C LEU A 125 -11.52 -6.97 -11.07
N SER A 126 -11.16 -7.76 -10.05
CA SER A 126 -10.46 -7.24 -8.88
C SER A 126 -9.05 -6.76 -9.23
N GLY A 127 -8.49 -5.85 -8.43
CA GLY A 127 -7.12 -5.37 -8.62
C GLY A 127 -6.06 -6.48 -8.62
N ASP A 128 -6.31 -7.60 -7.94
CA ASP A 128 -5.42 -8.77 -7.98
C ASP A 128 -5.52 -9.52 -9.32
N GLN A 129 -6.75 -9.74 -9.81
CA GLN A 129 -6.98 -10.37 -11.11
C GLN A 129 -6.39 -9.56 -12.26
N ILE A 130 -6.51 -8.22 -12.22
CA ILE A 130 -5.87 -7.33 -13.21
C ILE A 130 -4.37 -7.57 -13.22
N LYS A 131 -3.70 -7.52 -12.04
CA LYS A 131 -2.25 -7.73 -11.96
C LYS A 131 -1.81 -9.09 -12.49
N ARG A 132 -2.61 -10.14 -12.28
CA ARG A 132 -2.32 -11.49 -12.80
C ARG A 132 -2.45 -11.59 -14.32
N LYS A 133 -3.30 -10.76 -14.93
CA LYS A 133 -3.51 -10.70 -16.39
C LYS A 133 -2.45 -9.87 -17.13
N ILE A 134 -1.64 -9.07 -16.42
CA ILE A 134 -0.55 -8.28 -17.05
C ILE A 134 0.57 -9.21 -17.51
N THR A 135 0.90 -9.14 -18.80
CA THR A 135 1.96 -9.94 -19.42
C THR A 135 3.30 -9.19 -19.42
N ASN A 136 3.31 -7.92 -19.83
CA ASN A 136 4.50 -7.07 -19.77
C ASN A 136 4.41 -6.12 -18.58
N TRP A 137 5.10 -6.44 -17.49
CA TRP A 137 5.00 -5.64 -16.28
C TRP A 137 5.78 -4.31 -16.36
N ARG A 138 5.07 -3.17 -16.25
CA ARG A 138 5.67 -1.85 -16.05
C ARG A 138 6.07 -1.70 -14.58
N ALA A 139 7.37 -1.70 -14.30
CA ALA A 139 7.87 -1.57 -12.94
C ALA A 139 7.56 -0.18 -12.33
N ASP A 140 7.19 -0.16 -11.06
CA ASP A 140 7.06 1.05 -10.25
C ASP A 140 8.18 1.05 -9.19
N HIS A 141 9.24 1.79 -9.47
CA HIS A 141 10.39 1.93 -8.58
C HIS A 141 10.26 3.10 -7.59
N HIS A 142 9.26 3.97 -7.79
CA HIS A 142 9.06 5.17 -6.99
C HIS A 142 8.18 4.94 -5.76
N ARG A 143 7.47 3.80 -5.70
CA ARG A 143 6.70 3.42 -4.51
C ARG A 143 7.59 3.12 -3.30
N VAL A 144 7.19 3.69 -2.15
CA VAL A 144 7.85 3.59 -0.83
C VAL A 144 7.00 2.78 0.15
#